data_AF-A0A9D7B8Z7-F1
#
_entry.id   AF-A0A9D7B8Z7-F1
#
_cell.length_a   1.000
_cell.length_b   1.000
_cell.length_c   1.000
_cell.angle_alpha   90.00
_cell.angle_beta   90.00
_cell.angle_gamma   90.00
#
_symmetry.space_group_name_H-M   'P 1'
#
loop_
_entity.id
_entity.type
_entity.pdbx_description
1 polymer ?
#
loop_
_entity_poly.entity_id
_entity_poly.type
_entity_poly.pdbx_seq_one_letter_code
_entity_poly.pdbx_strand_id
1 'polypeptide(L)'
;MKRWVYLAFAVRASIVGAQAPVPFVSGEERFVILANGRFEKLEPRPPALVHAMDDQVVYRDHQGQLKVFLPEGRRLHLLDRAGGDPQGTRHRIAWLSADTLKTIREGRARAVATNVAAFGVSDSLIVVHDTLLNELRVLWRGTAQSIAQVERGSERPQWLLGSNVLVVFNKEARRLSLFQAGRLRVLSDSTDVGIAVAGGGVIGWWDGHARVFKALFQGKEQEISDLRPASAKAGDGLIAFIDGNGRLKCFERGTVHRVLDEPPTEYWVKDSLLLYLDRGRLMLFRSGVSTLVEPYVPEQWQVEGGLLAYLDMNRELHGIAQGERFRYGTEAAIKRFDLFGDRVVYRSPLGQFVVANRRKSWIY
;
A
#
# COMPACT_ATOMS: atom_id res chain seq x y z
N MET A 1 -34.41 -4.80 -51.86
CA MET A 1 -34.03 -4.58 -50.44
C MET A 1 -32.55 -4.96 -50.26
N LYS A 2 -31.66 -3.97 -50.09
CA LYS A 2 -30.22 -4.19 -49.85
C LYS A 2 -29.98 -4.32 -48.33
N ARG A 3 -29.48 -5.47 -47.88
CA ARG A 3 -29.01 -5.67 -46.49
C ARG A 3 -27.53 -5.29 -46.42
N TRP A 4 -27.20 -4.30 -45.61
CA TRP A 4 -25.83 -3.98 -45.20
C TRP A 4 -25.51 -4.77 -43.93
N VAL A 5 -24.41 -5.53 -43.96
CA VAL A 5 -23.83 -6.17 -42.78
C VAL A 5 -22.68 -5.28 -42.32
N TYR A 6 -22.82 -4.65 -41.15
CA TYR A 6 -21.73 -3.95 -40.50
C TYR A 6 -20.85 -4.96 -39.75
N LEU A 7 -19.61 -5.10 -40.19
CA LEU A 7 -18.58 -5.85 -39.49
C LEU A 7 -17.96 -4.93 -38.42
N ALA A 8 -18.29 -5.14 -37.15
CA ALA A 8 -17.69 -4.41 -36.05
C ALA A 8 -16.31 -5.02 -35.71
N PHE A 9 -15.23 -4.31 -36.05
CA PHE A 9 -13.89 -4.61 -35.57
C PHE A 9 -13.77 -4.15 -34.11
N ALA A 10 -13.79 -5.10 -33.18
CA ALA A 10 -13.46 -4.82 -31.78
C ALA A 10 -11.93 -4.76 -31.64
N VAL A 11 -11.37 -3.54 -31.66
CA VAL A 11 -9.99 -3.31 -31.26
C VAL A 11 -9.90 -3.50 -29.75
N ARG A 12 -9.35 -4.64 -29.30
CA ARG A 12 -8.88 -4.77 -27.92
C ARG A 12 -7.68 -3.85 -27.76
N ALA A 13 -7.88 -2.70 -27.14
CA ALA A 13 -6.79 -1.90 -26.60
C ALA A 13 -6.12 -2.70 -25.50
N SER A 14 -4.96 -3.27 -25.80
CA SER A 14 -4.04 -3.80 -24.80
C SER A 14 -3.60 -2.63 -23.94
N ILE A 15 -4.07 -2.58 -22.69
CA ILE A 15 -3.46 -1.71 -21.68
C ILE A 15 -2.04 -2.24 -21.51
N VAL A 16 -1.07 -1.57 -22.13
CA VAL A 16 0.33 -1.76 -21.81
C VAL A 16 0.46 -1.27 -20.37
N GLY A 17 0.38 -2.19 -19.41
CA GLY A 17 0.66 -1.87 -18.03
C GLY A 17 2.05 -1.25 -17.98
N ALA A 18 2.13 0.00 -17.54
CA ALA A 18 3.41 0.65 -17.27
C ALA A 18 4.21 -0.28 -16.36
N GLN A 19 5.42 -0.61 -16.78
CA GLN A 19 6.29 -1.50 -16.03
C GLN A 19 6.87 -0.72 -14.86
N ALA A 20 6.59 -1.14 -13.62
CA ALA A 20 7.13 -0.51 -12.42
C ALA A 20 8.67 -0.36 -12.54
N PRO A 21 9.20 0.87 -12.51
CA PRO A 21 10.64 1.10 -12.55
C PRO A 21 11.28 0.50 -11.29
N VAL A 22 12.40 -0.19 -11.46
CA VAL A 22 13.10 -0.88 -10.37
C VAL A 22 14.39 -0.14 -10.05
N PRO A 23 14.42 0.70 -9.00
CA PRO A 23 15.61 1.40 -8.58
C PRO A 23 16.53 0.51 -7.73
N PHE A 24 17.84 0.67 -7.91
CA PHE A 24 18.86 0.05 -7.06
C PHE A 24 20.18 0.83 -7.11
N VAL A 25 21.07 0.54 -6.15
CA VAL A 25 22.44 1.08 -6.12
C VAL A 25 23.38 -0.01 -6.61
N SER A 26 24.15 0.28 -7.65
CA SER A 26 25.09 -0.67 -8.25
C SER A 26 26.33 -0.88 -7.39
N GLY A 27 27.18 -1.83 -7.79
CA GLY A 27 28.47 -2.09 -7.11
C GLY A 27 29.46 -0.94 -7.20
N GLU A 28 29.27 -0.01 -8.15
CA GLU A 28 30.05 1.23 -8.29
C GLU A 28 29.43 2.40 -7.50
N GLU A 29 28.50 2.14 -6.59
CA GLU A 29 27.75 3.14 -5.82
C GLU A 29 26.96 4.14 -6.69
N ARG A 30 26.57 3.74 -7.90
CA ARG A 30 25.75 4.56 -8.79
C ARG A 30 24.28 4.23 -8.62
N PHE A 31 23.42 5.25 -8.71
CA PHE A 31 21.98 5.04 -8.75
C PHE A 31 21.55 4.59 -10.14
N VAL A 32 20.94 3.42 -10.23
CA VAL A 32 20.51 2.78 -11.47
C VAL A 32 19.03 2.44 -11.38
N ILE A 33 18.31 2.55 -12.48
CA ILE A 33 16.92 2.11 -12.60
C ILE A 33 16.79 1.15 -13.78
N LEU A 34 16.10 0.01 -13.59
CA LEU A 34 15.55 -0.75 -14.71
C LEU A 34 14.17 -0.19 -15.05
N ALA A 35 14.04 0.39 -16.24
CA ALA A 35 12.78 0.89 -16.77
C ALA A 35 12.64 0.50 -18.24
N ASN A 36 11.43 0.09 -18.66
CA ASN A 36 11.16 -0.32 -20.05
C ASN A 36 12.17 -1.36 -20.58
N GLY A 37 12.60 -2.29 -19.72
CA GLY A 37 13.55 -3.35 -20.03
C GLY A 37 15.00 -2.92 -20.26
N ARG A 38 15.38 -1.69 -19.87
CA ARG A 38 16.73 -1.14 -20.01
C ARG A 38 17.22 -0.55 -18.69
N PHE A 39 18.52 -0.67 -18.43
CA PHE A 39 19.16 -0.04 -17.29
C PHE A 39 19.56 1.39 -17.61
N GLU A 40 19.19 2.32 -16.74
CA GLU A 40 19.49 3.75 -16.87
C GLU A 40 20.24 4.22 -15.61
N LYS A 41 21.44 4.78 -15.80
CA LYS A 41 22.23 5.38 -14.72
C LYS A 41 21.70 6.80 -14.49
N LEU A 42 21.16 7.07 -13.31
CA LEU A 42 20.54 8.36 -12.99
C LEU A 42 21.47 9.29 -12.21
N GLU A 43 22.17 8.77 -11.21
CA GLU A 43 23.05 9.57 -10.36
C GLU A 43 24.42 8.89 -10.17
N PRO A 44 25.51 9.66 -10.08
CA PRO A 44 26.84 9.12 -9.85
C PRO A 44 27.07 8.68 -8.39
N ARG A 45 26.14 8.95 -7.48
CA ARG A 45 26.20 8.62 -6.06
C ARG A 45 24.87 8.03 -5.59
N PRO A 46 24.85 7.26 -4.49
CA PRO A 46 23.61 6.73 -3.94
C PRO A 46 22.67 7.88 -3.52
N PRO A 47 21.35 7.74 -3.78
CA PRO A 47 20.38 8.68 -3.27
C PRO A 47 20.23 8.55 -1.75
N ALA A 48 19.87 9.64 -1.08
CA ALA A 48 19.56 9.63 0.35
C ALA A 48 18.22 8.93 0.64
N LEU A 49 17.29 8.97 -0.32
CA LEU A 49 15.96 8.37 -0.20
C LEU A 49 15.47 7.96 -1.59
N VAL A 50 14.75 6.84 -1.68
CA VAL A 50 14.07 6.39 -2.90
C VAL A 50 12.66 5.95 -2.58
N HIS A 51 11.71 6.38 -3.40
CA HIS A 51 10.31 5.99 -3.38
C HIS A 51 9.91 5.54 -4.78
N ALA A 52 9.85 4.21 -4.98
CA ALA A 52 9.38 3.62 -6.22
C ALA A 52 7.86 3.65 -6.28
N MET A 53 7.32 4.04 -7.43
CA MET A 53 5.90 4.08 -7.75
C MET A 53 5.63 3.20 -8.97
N ASP A 54 4.36 2.93 -9.29
CA ASP A 54 4.01 2.04 -10.40
C ASP A 54 4.46 2.59 -11.77
N ASP A 55 4.55 3.91 -11.93
CA ASP A 55 4.86 4.58 -13.20
C ASP A 55 6.06 5.54 -13.13
N GLN A 56 6.66 5.75 -11.96
CA GLN A 56 7.75 6.70 -11.76
C GLN A 56 8.63 6.36 -10.55
N VAL A 57 9.78 7.02 -10.43
CA VAL A 57 10.60 6.95 -9.21
C VAL A 57 10.86 8.33 -8.69
N VAL A 58 10.53 8.57 -7.43
CA VAL A 58 10.87 9.80 -6.72
C VAL A 58 12.04 9.51 -5.81
N TYR A 59 13.05 10.35 -5.83
CA TYR A 59 14.23 10.15 -5.00
C TYR A 59 14.83 11.47 -4.56
N ARG A 60 15.53 11.44 -3.42
CA ARG A 60 16.36 12.54 -2.96
C ARG A 60 17.81 12.21 -3.28
N ASP A 61 18.47 13.05 -4.05
CA ASP A 61 19.88 12.85 -4.39
C ASP A 61 20.80 13.16 -3.19
N HIS A 62 22.10 12.93 -3.38
CA HIS A 62 23.13 13.19 -2.37
C HIS A 62 23.29 14.69 -2.01
N GLN A 63 22.72 15.60 -2.79
CA GLN A 63 22.72 17.05 -2.54
C GLN A 63 21.44 17.50 -1.82
N GLY A 64 20.55 16.56 -1.49
CA GLY A 64 19.27 16.85 -0.85
C GLY A 64 18.15 17.28 -1.82
N GLN A 65 18.39 17.27 -3.13
CA GLN A 65 17.39 17.65 -4.12
C GLN A 65 16.39 16.52 -4.36
N LEU A 66 15.10 16.85 -4.27
CA LEU A 66 14.02 15.92 -4.60
C LEU A 66 13.78 15.94 -6.10
N LYS A 67 13.87 14.77 -6.74
CA LYS A 67 13.70 14.59 -8.18
C LYS A 67 12.68 13.49 -8.48
N VAL A 68 12.07 13.54 -9.65
CA VAL A 68 11.26 12.45 -10.21
C VAL A 68 11.82 12.01 -11.54
N PHE A 69 11.98 10.70 -11.70
CA PHE A 69 12.25 10.05 -12.96
C PHE A 69 10.96 9.46 -13.54
N LEU A 70 10.64 9.87 -14.76
CA LEU A 70 9.55 9.34 -15.56
C LEU A 70 10.13 8.40 -16.63
N PRO A 71 9.87 7.08 -16.55
CA PRO A 71 10.23 6.11 -17.58
C PRO A 71 9.72 6.49 -18.97
N GLU A 72 8.50 7.04 -19.04
CA GLU A 72 7.94 7.54 -20.29
C GLU A 72 8.68 8.80 -20.73
N GLY A 73 9.31 8.71 -21.91
CA GLY A 73 10.14 9.79 -22.44
C GLY A 73 11.46 10.02 -21.70
N ARG A 74 11.81 9.18 -20.71
CA ARG A 74 13.09 9.22 -19.97
C ARG A 74 13.40 10.59 -19.38
N ARG A 75 12.42 11.17 -18.69
CA ARG A 75 12.51 12.54 -18.19
C ARG A 75 12.89 12.55 -16.73
N LEU A 76 13.90 13.35 -16.39
CA LEU A 76 14.26 13.66 -15.01
C LEU A 76 13.83 15.10 -14.71
N HIS A 77 13.04 15.29 -13.65
CA HIS A 77 12.56 16.60 -13.23
C HIS A 77 12.97 16.88 -11.79
N LEU A 78 13.50 18.09 -11.55
CA LEU A 78 13.68 18.63 -10.21
C LEU A 78 12.32 19.05 -9.64
N LEU A 79 11.96 18.50 -8.48
CA LEU A 79 10.71 18.81 -7.79
C LEU A 79 10.90 19.85 -6.69
N ASP A 80 11.96 19.69 -5.89
CA ASP A 80 12.24 20.57 -4.76
C ASP A 80 13.73 20.54 -4.42
N ARG A 81 14.26 21.65 -3.89
CA ARG A 81 15.66 21.75 -3.47
C ARG A 81 15.86 21.56 -1.97
N ALA A 82 14.82 21.83 -1.17
CA ALA A 82 14.92 21.88 0.29
C ALA A 82 13.63 21.44 1.02
N GLY A 83 12.69 20.81 0.30
CA GLY A 83 11.50 20.22 0.92
C GLY A 83 11.84 19.09 1.87
N GLY A 84 10.95 18.84 2.85
CA GLY A 84 10.99 17.69 3.73
C GLY A 84 10.77 16.37 2.98
N ASP A 85 10.88 15.25 3.69
CA ASP A 85 10.85 13.95 3.04
C ASP A 85 9.47 13.59 2.48
N PRO A 86 9.43 13.04 1.25
CA PRO A 86 8.18 12.63 0.65
C PRO A 86 7.59 11.43 1.38
N GLN A 87 6.26 11.42 1.44
CA GLN A 87 5.45 10.30 1.88
C GLN A 87 4.50 9.91 0.77
N GLY A 88 4.30 8.62 0.54
CA GLY A 88 3.48 8.18 -0.56
C GLY A 88 3.15 6.70 -0.55
N THR A 89 2.33 6.36 -1.53
CA THR A 89 2.02 4.99 -1.95
C THR A 89 2.61 4.75 -3.34
N ARG A 90 2.23 3.65 -3.99
CA ARG A 90 2.62 3.35 -5.36
C ARG A 90 1.94 4.24 -6.41
N HIS A 91 0.87 4.96 -6.03
CA HIS A 91 0.07 5.76 -6.95
C HIS A 91 0.09 7.26 -6.65
N ARG A 92 0.53 7.66 -5.44
CA ARG A 92 0.53 9.05 -5.02
C ARG A 92 1.67 9.36 -4.08
N ILE A 93 2.18 10.58 -4.17
CA ILE A 93 3.22 11.07 -3.27
C ILE A 93 2.98 12.54 -2.93
N ALA A 94 3.34 12.94 -1.72
CA ALA A 94 3.31 14.32 -1.29
C ALA A 94 4.45 14.61 -0.33
N TRP A 95 4.85 15.88 -0.25
CA TRP A 95 5.90 16.34 0.66
C TRP A 95 5.64 17.78 1.09
N LEU A 96 6.20 18.15 2.23
CA LEU A 96 6.15 19.53 2.72
C LEU A 96 7.36 20.32 2.20
N SER A 97 7.13 21.58 1.87
CA SER A 97 8.15 22.59 1.63
C SER A 97 7.80 23.77 2.51
N ALA A 98 8.50 23.90 3.63
CA ALA A 98 8.01 24.65 4.80
C ALA A 98 6.62 24.15 5.23
N ASP A 99 5.61 25.02 5.22
CA ASP A 99 4.21 24.72 5.57
C ASP A 99 3.33 24.42 4.34
N THR A 100 3.92 24.42 3.14
CA THR A 100 3.22 24.20 1.88
C THR A 100 3.34 22.74 1.46
N LEU A 101 2.20 22.05 1.39
CA LEU A 101 2.12 20.69 0.89
C LEU A 101 2.12 20.68 -0.64
N LYS A 102 3.03 19.90 -1.20
CA LYS A 102 3.19 19.69 -2.64
C LYS A 102 2.95 18.24 -3.01
N THR A 103 2.51 18.01 -4.24
CA THR A 103 2.39 16.70 -4.88
C THR A 103 2.90 16.77 -6.31
N ILE A 104 2.97 15.64 -7.00
CA ILE A 104 3.35 15.60 -8.42
C ILE A 104 2.09 15.70 -9.27
N ARG A 105 2.10 16.60 -10.26
CA ARG A 105 1.15 16.60 -11.38
C ARG A 105 1.94 16.79 -12.67
N GLU A 106 1.75 15.87 -13.63
CA GLU A 106 2.42 15.94 -14.94
C GLU A 106 3.95 16.08 -14.83
N GLY A 107 4.57 15.33 -13.91
CA GLY A 107 6.02 15.36 -13.67
C GLY A 107 6.54 16.60 -12.95
N ARG A 108 5.67 17.51 -12.51
CA ARG A 108 6.06 18.76 -11.83
C ARG A 108 5.48 18.86 -10.43
N ALA A 109 6.22 19.55 -9.56
CA ALA A 109 5.74 19.90 -8.23
C ALA A 109 4.54 20.86 -8.32
N ARG A 110 3.47 20.53 -7.61
CA ARG A 110 2.27 21.35 -7.52
C ARG A 110 1.89 21.53 -6.05
N ALA A 111 1.83 22.78 -5.60
CA ALA A 111 1.26 23.11 -4.29
C ALA A 111 -0.24 22.78 -4.27
N VAL A 112 -0.69 22.14 -3.18
CA VAL A 112 -2.08 21.67 -3.01
C VAL A 112 -2.71 22.13 -1.70
N ALA A 113 -1.92 22.49 -0.70
CA ALA A 113 -2.38 23.10 0.55
C ALA A 113 -1.24 23.92 1.18
N THR A 114 -1.58 24.88 2.03
CA THR A 114 -0.66 25.69 2.85
C THR A 114 -1.06 25.56 4.32
N ASN A 115 -0.22 26.06 5.24
CA ASN A 115 -0.47 25.94 6.69
C ASN A 115 -0.65 24.47 7.13
N VAL A 116 0.08 23.54 6.51
CA VAL A 116 -0.07 22.11 6.79
C VAL A 116 0.90 21.70 7.91
N ALA A 117 0.37 21.29 9.06
CA ALA A 117 1.19 20.74 10.15
C ALA A 117 1.46 19.24 10.01
N ALA A 118 0.49 18.50 9.46
CA ALA A 118 0.58 17.05 9.27
C ALA A 118 -0.25 16.64 8.06
N PHE A 119 0.16 15.55 7.41
CA PHE A 119 -0.56 14.98 6.28
C PHE A 119 -0.44 13.46 6.24
N GLY A 120 -1.34 12.82 5.51
CA GLY A 120 -1.28 11.40 5.17
C GLY A 120 -1.64 11.17 3.72
N VAL A 121 -0.94 10.27 3.04
CA VAL A 121 -1.13 9.97 1.62
C VAL A 121 -1.65 8.56 1.43
N SER A 122 -2.69 8.44 0.60
CA SER A 122 -3.22 7.16 0.10
C SER A 122 -3.21 7.17 -1.43
N ASP A 123 -3.62 6.07 -2.06
CA ASP A 123 -3.71 6.01 -3.52
C ASP A 123 -4.68 7.07 -4.07
N SER A 124 -5.82 7.28 -3.41
CA SER A 124 -6.88 8.14 -3.97
C SER A 124 -7.01 9.54 -3.35
N LEU A 125 -6.48 9.74 -2.14
CA LEU A 125 -6.68 10.99 -1.39
C LEU A 125 -5.46 11.37 -0.54
N ILE A 126 -5.39 12.66 -0.20
CA ILE A 126 -4.43 13.19 0.78
C ILE A 126 -5.22 13.83 1.91
N VAL A 127 -4.90 13.47 3.14
CA VAL A 127 -5.48 14.09 4.35
C VAL A 127 -4.51 15.14 4.84
N VAL A 128 -5.01 16.32 5.20
CA VAL A 128 -4.20 17.42 5.70
C VAL A 128 -4.80 18.00 6.98
N HIS A 129 -3.94 18.31 7.94
CA HIS A 129 -4.29 19.12 9.10
C HIS A 129 -3.88 20.57 8.82
N ASP A 130 -4.88 21.41 8.54
CA ASP A 130 -4.72 22.83 8.22
C ASP A 130 -4.74 23.63 9.52
N THR A 131 -3.62 24.25 9.90
CA THR A 131 -3.46 24.96 11.17
C THR A 131 -4.09 26.34 11.18
N LEU A 132 -4.30 26.96 10.01
CA LEU A 132 -4.94 28.26 9.92
C LEU A 132 -6.45 28.14 10.15
N LEU A 133 -7.07 27.14 9.52
CA LEU A 133 -8.49 26.85 9.70
C LEU A 133 -8.75 25.98 10.93
N ASN A 134 -7.72 25.30 11.45
CA ASN A 134 -7.81 24.32 12.52
C ASN A 134 -8.79 23.19 12.16
N GLU A 135 -8.63 22.66 10.95
CA GLU A 135 -9.53 21.66 10.35
C GLU A 135 -8.75 20.50 9.74
N LEU A 136 -9.37 19.31 9.80
CA LEU A 136 -8.96 18.16 9.01
C LEU A 136 -9.64 18.26 7.64
N ARG A 137 -8.82 18.33 6.59
CA ARG A 137 -9.30 18.44 5.19
C ARG A 137 -8.83 17.25 4.38
N VAL A 138 -9.62 16.88 3.38
CA VAL A 138 -9.27 15.86 2.39
C VAL A 138 -9.13 16.50 1.02
N LEU A 139 -8.00 16.25 0.39
CA LEU A 139 -7.73 16.55 -1.01
C LEU A 139 -8.09 15.32 -1.84
N TRP A 140 -9.18 15.41 -2.60
CA TRP A 140 -9.68 14.34 -3.46
C TRP A 140 -10.04 14.91 -4.83
N ARG A 141 -9.53 14.28 -5.90
CA ARG A 141 -9.71 14.72 -7.31
C ARG A 141 -9.45 16.22 -7.55
N GLY A 142 -8.51 16.78 -6.81
CA GLY A 142 -8.12 18.19 -6.92
C GLY A 142 -9.03 19.19 -6.18
N THR A 143 -10.08 18.71 -5.52
CA THR A 143 -10.91 19.51 -4.62
C THR A 143 -10.49 19.27 -3.16
N ALA A 144 -10.56 20.31 -2.34
CA ALA A 144 -10.33 20.24 -0.91
C ALA A 144 -11.68 20.30 -0.18
N GLN A 145 -11.96 19.32 0.69
CA GLN A 145 -13.19 19.24 1.47
C GLN A 145 -12.86 19.22 2.96
N SER A 146 -13.57 20.02 3.75
CA SER A 146 -13.48 19.96 5.21
C SER A 146 -14.21 18.72 5.73
N ILE A 147 -13.56 17.96 6.61
CA ILE A 147 -14.07 16.70 7.15
C ILE A 147 -14.45 16.85 8.62
N ALA A 148 -13.61 17.52 9.40
CA ALA A 148 -13.84 17.74 10.83
C ALA A 148 -13.08 18.98 11.30
N GLN A 149 -13.63 19.68 12.28
CA GLN A 149 -12.87 20.66 13.05
C GLN A 149 -11.94 19.94 14.03
N VAL A 150 -10.74 20.48 14.20
CA VAL A 150 -9.80 20.04 15.23
C VAL A 150 -10.03 20.91 16.45
N GLU A 151 -10.63 20.39 17.52
CA GLU A 151 -10.93 21.20 18.70
C GLU A 151 -9.64 21.70 19.39
N ARG A 152 -9.68 22.94 19.91
CA ARG A 152 -8.54 23.55 20.61
C ARG A 152 -8.24 22.78 21.90
N GLY A 153 -7.01 22.29 22.05
CA GLY A 153 -6.58 21.51 23.22
C GLY A 153 -6.78 19.99 23.09
N SER A 154 -7.41 19.52 22.02
CA SER A 154 -7.47 18.10 21.67
C SER A 154 -6.12 17.65 21.09
N GLU A 155 -5.70 16.41 21.36
CA GLU A 155 -4.42 15.82 20.90
C GLU A 155 -4.37 15.51 19.38
N ARG A 156 -5.11 16.27 18.55
CA ARG A 156 -5.41 16.03 17.12
C ARG A 156 -6.55 15.02 16.91
N PRO A 157 -7.38 15.17 15.85
CA PRO A 157 -8.33 14.14 15.47
C PRO A 157 -7.59 12.83 15.20
N GLN A 158 -8.14 11.72 15.66
CA GLN A 158 -7.60 10.42 15.31
C GLN A 158 -8.19 10.01 13.96
N TRP A 159 -7.33 9.71 12.99
CA TRP A 159 -7.76 9.23 11.70
C TRP A 159 -7.03 7.95 11.30
N LEU A 160 -7.71 7.12 10.53
CA LEU A 160 -7.16 5.95 9.87
C LEU A 160 -7.29 6.14 8.37
N LEU A 161 -6.20 5.91 7.67
CA LEU A 161 -6.12 6.06 6.23
C LEU A 161 -6.00 4.68 5.59
N GLY A 162 -6.99 4.31 4.79
CA GLY A 162 -6.90 3.17 3.87
C GLY A 162 -6.53 3.65 2.46
N SER A 163 -6.37 2.72 1.51
CA SER A 163 -5.96 3.03 0.11
C SER A 163 -6.92 4.03 -0.56
N ASN A 164 -8.21 3.99 -0.21
CA ASN A 164 -9.24 4.84 -0.79
C ASN A 164 -10.30 5.39 0.20
N VAL A 165 -10.01 5.32 1.49
CA VAL A 165 -10.94 5.69 2.55
C VAL A 165 -10.23 6.45 3.65
N LEU A 166 -10.94 7.40 4.26
CA LEU A 166 -10.51 8.04 5.49
C LEU A 166 -11.57 7.76 6.55
N VAL A 167 -11.15 7.17 7.66
CA VAL A 167 -11.98 7.03 8.86
C VAL A 167 -11.53 8.08 9.86
N VAL A 168 -12.46 8.88 10.36
CA VAL A 168 -12.20 9.93 11.35
C VAL A 168 -12.96 9.59 12.63
N PHE A 169 -12.25 9.67 13.75
CA PHE A 169 -12.82 9.47 15.06
C PHE A 169 -12.90 10.79 15.82
N ASN A 170 -14.13 11.22 16.14
CA ASN A 170 -14.38 12.32 17.06
C ASN A 170 -14.64 11.74 18.46
N LYS A 171 -13.70 11.97 19.38
CA LYS A 171 -13.74 11.48 20.77
C LYS A 171 -14.91 12.08 21.56
N GLU A 172 -15.13 13.38 21.44
CA GLU A 172 -16.15 14.10 22.21
C GLU A 172 -17.56 13.68 21.80
N ALA A 173 -17.81 13.63 20.49
CA ALA A 173 -19.08 13.19 19.91
C ALA A 173 -19.25 11.66 19.85
N ARG A 174 -18.24 10.89 20.29
CA ARG A 174 -18.18 9.41 20.18
C ARG A 174 -18.56 8.89 18.79
N ARG A 175 -18.14 9.64 17.76
CA ARG A 175 -18.61 9.49 16.38
C ARG A 175 -17.49 8.99 15.49
N LEU A 176 -17.77 7.90 14.77
CA LEU A 176 -16.95 7.37 13.70
C LEU A 176 -17.52 7.81 12.36
N SER A 177 -16.74 8.54 11.57
CA SER A 177 -17.14 9.01 10.25
C SER A 177 -16.24 8.42 9.16
N LEU A 178 -16.83 8.16 7.99
CA LEU A 178 -16.15 7.69 6.80
C LEU A 178 -16.25 8.73 5.70
N PHE A 179 -15.09 9.13 5.18
CA PHE A 179 -14.98 9.75 3.86
C PHE A 179 -14.57 8.72 2.80
N GLN A 180 -15.40 8.54 1.77
CA GLN A 180 -15.13 7.69 0.62
C GLN A 180 -15.72 8.29 -0.66
N ALA A 181 -14.90 8.39 -1.72
CA ALA A 181 -15.33 8.87 -3.03
C ALA A 181 -16.11 10.21 -3.02
N GLY A 182 -15.65 11.18 -2.22
CA GLY A 182 -16.27 12.51 -2.13
C GLY A 182 -17.48 12.59 -1.19
N ARG A 183 -17.85 11.49 -0.52
CA ARG A 183 -18.98 11.45 0.42
C ARG A 183 -18.50 11.21 1.83
N LEU A 184 -18.94 12.05 2.75
CA LEU A 184 -18.78 11.88 4.20
C LEU A 184 -20.07 11.26 4.75
N ARG A 185 -19.96 10.16 5.50
CA ARG A 185 -21.08 9.55 6.22
C ARG A 185 -20.68 9.16 7.63
N VAL A 186 -21.65 9.10 8.53
CA VAL A 186 -21.46 8.55 9.88
C VAL A 186 -21.56 7.03 9.79
N LEU A 187 -20.57 6.31 10.33
CA LEU A 187 -20.59 4.85 10.47
C LEU A 187 -21.19 4.43 11.82
N SER A 188 -20.91 5.21 12.86
CA SER A 188 -21.49 5.02 14.19
C SER A 188 -21.43 6.33 14.97
N ASP A 189 -22.46 6.60 15.75
CA ASP A 189 -22.62 7.74 16.66
C ASP A 189 -22.52 7.33 18.14
N SER A 190 -22.15 6.07 18.41
CA SER A 190 -22.12 5.49 19.75
C SER A 190 -20.93 4.55 19.96
N THR A 191 -19.77 4.86 19.38
CA THR A 191 -18.61 3.97 19.42
C THR A 191 -17.55 4.47 20.41
N ASP A 192 -17.20 3.62 21.38
CA ASP A 192 -15.99 3.78 22.19
C ASP A 192 -14.74 3.61 21.32
N VAL A 193 -13.73 4.44 21.55
CA VAL A 193 -12.45 4.36 20.86
C VAL A 193 -11.88 2.95 21.02
N GLY A 194 -11.38 2.35 19.94
CA GLY A 194 -10.33 1.34 20.13
C GLY A 194 -10.29 0.17 19.17
N ILE A 195 -11.24 0.00 18.24
CA ILE A 195 -11.13 -1.06 17.22
C ILE A 195 -11.80 -0.58 15.94
N ALA A 196 -11.09 0.23 15.17
CA ALA A 196 -11.41 0.52 13.78
C ALA A 196 -10.18 0.21 12.93
N VAL A 197 -10.40 -0.33 11.73
CA VAL A 197 -9.35 -0.64 10.76
C VAL A 197 -9.80 -0.22 9.38
N ALA A 198 -8.89 0.35 8.60
CA ALA A 198 -9.16 0.82 7.25
C ALA A 198 -8.16 0.19 6.28
N GLY A 199 -8.67 -0.38 5.18
CA GLY A 199 -7.87 -0.96 4.10
C GLY A 199 -8.36 -0.48 2.73
N GLY A 200 -7.92 -1.12 1.65
CA GLY A 200 -8.40 -0.82 0.31
C GLY A 200 -9.84 -1.31 0.09
N GLY A 201 -10.79 -0.38 0.12
CA GLY A 201 -12.20 -0.66 -0.14
C GLY A 201 -12.94 -1.41 0.97
N VAL A 202 -12.32 -1.60 2.13
CA VAL A 202 -12.90 -2.30 3.28
C VAL A 202 -12.60 -1.56 4.59
N ILE A 203 -13.56 -1.57 5.51
CA ILE A 203 -13.44 -0.96 6.84
C ILE A 203 -14.05 -1.90 7.86
N GLY A 204 -13.36 -2.12 8.97
CA GLY A 204 -13.87 -2.87 10.11
C GLY A 204 -14.00 -1.96 11.33
N TRP A 205 -15.06 -2.09 12.10
CA TRP A 205 -15.21 -1.37 13.37
C TRP A 205 -16.03 -2.15 14.38
N TRP A 206 -15.75 -1.94 15.66
CA TRP A 206 -16.59 -2.40 16.75
C TRP A 206 -17.73 -1.40 17.00
N ASP A 207 -18.98 -1.85 16.85
CA ASP A 207 -20.15 -1.08 17.22
C ASP A 207 -20.45 -1.34 18.71
N GLY A 208 -20.21 -0.33 19.54
CA GLY A 208 -20.39 -0.44 20.99
C GLY A 208 -21.83 -0.61 21.43
N HIS A 209 -22.80 -0.08 20.67
CA HIS A 209 -24.21 -0.16 21.02
C HIS A 209 -24.80 -1.51 20.62
N ALA A 210 -24.56 -1.92 19.36
CA ALA A 210 -25.02 -3.21 18.86
C ALA A 210 -24.20 -4.38 19.43
N ARG A 211 -23.03 -4.11 20.00
CA ARG A 211 -22.07 -5.10 20.51
C ARG A 211 -21.69 -6.14 19.45
N VAL A 212 -21.42 -5.66 18.25
CA VAL A 212 -20.98 -6.48 17.12
C VAL A 212 -19.80 -5.83 16.40
N PHE A 213 -18.91 -6.65 15.88
CA PHE A 213 -17.87 -6.22 14.95
C PHE A 213 -18.47 -6.19 13.55
N LYS A 214 -18.45 -5.02 12.92
CA LYS A 214 -19.01 -4.79 11.59
C LYS A 214 -17.89 -4.61 10.57
N ALA A 215 -18.19 -5.01 9.33
CA ALA A 215 -17.40 -4.69 8.16
C ALA A 215 -18.27 -3.93 7.15
N LEU A 216 -17.63 -3.00 6.45
CA LEU A 216 -18.22 -2.28 5.33
C LEU A 216 -17.40 -2.60 4.09
N PHE A 217 -18.04 -3.19 3.10
CA PHE A 217 -17.42 -3.55 1.82
C PHE A 217 -18.39 -3.25 0.67
N GLN A 218 -17.91 -2.56 -0.37
CA GLN A 218 -18.72 -2.15 -1.53
C GLN A 218 -20.05 -1.45 -1.14
N GLY A 219 -20.02 -0.65 -0.06
CA GLY A 219 -21.20 0.09 0.42
C GLY A 219 -22.18 -0.72 1.27
N LYS A 220 -21.97 -2.05 1.45
CA LYS A 220 -22.80 -2.91 2.29
C LYS A 220 -22.15 -3.12 3.65
N GLU A 221 -22.93 -2.89 4.70
CA GLU A 221 -22.55 -3.22 6.07
C GLU A 221 -22.92 -4.65 6.39
N GLN A 222 -22.03 -5.34 7.11
CA GLN A 222 -22.21 -6.73 7.51
C GLN A 222 -21.65 -6.92 8.91
N GLU A 223 -22.41 -7.61 9.75
CA GLU A 223 -21.92 -8.10 11.04
C GLU A 223 -21.01 -9.31 10.79
N ILE A 224 -19.76 -9.22 11.25
CA ILE A 224 -18.73 -10.23 11.00
C ILE A 224 -18.30 -10.97 12.28
N SER A 225 -18.69 -10.47 13.45
CA SER A 225 -18.52 -11.14 14.74
C SER A 225 -19.46 -10.54 15.78
N ASP A 226 -20.04 -11.38 16.64
CA ASP A 226 -20.77 -11.02 17.86
C ASP A 226 -19.83 -10.77 19.06
N LEU A 227 -18.56 -11.15 18.92
CA LEU A 227 -17.52 -10.93 19.91
C LEU A 227 -16.64 -9.74 19.53
N ARG A 228 -16.29 -8.93 20.52
CA ARG A 228 -15.30 -7.85 20.38
C ARG A 228 -13.95 -8.48 20.01
N PRO A 229 -13.32 -8.08 18.90
CA PRO A 229 -12.06 -8.69 18.51
C PRO A 229 -10.94 -8.25 19.45
N ALA A 230 -10.03 -9.17 19.77
CA ALA A 230 -8.82 -8.86 20.54
C ALA A 230 -7.82 -8.02 19.71
N SER A 231 -7.80 -8.24 18.39
CA SER A 231 -7.05 -7.43 17.43
C SER A 231 -7.67 -7.51 16.06
N ALA A 232 -7.45 -6.48 15.23
CA ALA A 232 -7.85 -6.48 13.82
C ALA A 232 -6.80 -5.76 12.97
N LYS A 233 -6.64 -6.19 11.72
CA LYS A 233 -5.84 -5.53 10.68
C LYS A 233 -6.61 -5.57 9.36
N ALA A 234 -6.51 -4.50 8.57
CA ALA A 234 -7.16 -4.40 7.26
C ALA A 234 -6.13 -4.24 6.14
N GLY A 235 -6.50 -4.75 4.98
CA GLY A 235 -5.73 -4.68 3.73
C GLY A 235 -6.66 -4.41 2.56
N ASP A 236 -6.24 -4.74 1.35
CA ASP A 236 -7.04 -4.54 0.15
C ASP A 236 -8.15 -5.60 0.05
N GLY A 237 -9.37 -5.20 0.39
CA GLY A 237 -10.58 -6.02 0.33
C GLY A 237 -10.69 -7.11 1.41
N LEU A 238 -9.83 -7.09 2.43
CA LEU A 238 -9.87 -8.04 3.53
C LEU A 238 -9.65 -7.39 4.92
N ILE A 239 -10.23 -8.02 5.94
CA ILE A 239 -9.99 -7.73 7.36
C ILE A 239 -9.66 -9.05 8.05
N ALA A 240 -8.47 -9.15 8.64
CA ALA A 240 -8.12 -10.25 9.52
C ALA A 240 -8.28 -9.82 10.98
N PHE A 241 -8.83 -10.68 11.82
CA PHE A 241 -9.07 -10.35 13.23
C PHE A 241 -9.05 -11.61 14.09
N ILE A 242 -8.65 -11.42 15.35
CA ILE A 242 -8.75 -12.45 16.39
C ILE A 242 -10.02 -12.15 17.17
N ASP A 243 -10.98 -13.08 17.18
CA ASP A 243 -12.23 -12.90 17.92
C ASP A 243 -12.05 -13.05 19.44
N GLY A 244 -13.12 -12.84 20.21
CA GLY A 244 -13.08 -12.94 21.67
C GLY A 244 -12.78 -14.35 22.21
N ASN A 245 -12.87 -15.39 21.37
CA ASN A 245 -12.51 -16.76 21.71
C ASN A 245 -11.08 -17.11 21.28
N GLY A 246 -10.33 -16.14 20.76
CA GLY A 246 -8.96 -16.34 20.31
C GLY A 246 -8.84 -16.93 18.90
N ARG A 247 -9.94 -17.09 18.15
CA ARG A 247 -9.88 -17.68 16.80
C ARG A 247 -9.47 -16.62 15.78
N LEU A 248 -8.56 -16.96 14.87
CA LEU A 248 -8.25 -16.11 13.72
C LEU A 248 -9.35 -16.26 12.66
N LYS A 249 -10.00 -15.15 12.33
CA LYS A 249 -10.97 -15.03 11.25
C LYS A 249 -10.48 -14.03 10.20
N CYS A 250 -10.97 -14.21 8.98
CA CYS A 250 -10.73 -13.28 7.88
C CYS A 250 -12.05 -12.98 7.18
N PHE A 251 -12.47 -11.72 7.20
CA PHE A 251 -13.47 -11.23 6.27
C PHE A 251 -12.79 -10.91 4.94
N GLU A 252 -13.17 -11.60 3.88
CA GLU A 252 -12.62 -11.39 2.53
C GLU A 252 -13.78 -11.21 1.55
N ARG A 253 -13.87 -10.02 0.94
CA ARG A 253 -14.84 -9.70 -0.14
C ARG A 253 -16.31 -10.10 0.15
N GLY A 254 -16.77 -9.95 1.39
CA GLY A 254 -18.15 -10.25 1.79
C GLY A 254 -18.35 -11.59 2.49
N THR A 255 -17.31 -12.42 2.60
CA THR A 255 -17.38 -13.73 3.27
C THR A 255 -16.49 -13.74 4.50
N VAL A 256 -16.99 -14.26 5.62
CA VAL A 256 -16.18 -14.48 6.83
C VAL A 256 -15.68 -15.92 6.83
N HIS A 257 -14.36 -16.08 6.85
CA HIS A 257 -13.67 -17.35 6.91
C HIS A 257 -13.08 -17.56 8.30
N ARG A 258 -13.19 -18.79 8.80
CA ARG A 258 -12.44 -19.25 9.98
C ARG A 258 -11.08 -19.75 9.48
N VAL A 259 -10.02 -19.04 9.83
CA VAL A 259 -8.66 -19.30 9.33
C VAL A 259 -7.90 -20.24 10.26
N LEU A 260 -8.01 -20.01 11.57
CA LEU A 260 -7.37 -20.83 12.60
C LEU A 260 -8.27 -20.90 13.84
N ASP A 261 -8.40 -22.09 14.41
CA ASP A 261 -9.23 -22.34 15.60
C ASP A 261 -8.55 -21.97 16.93
N GLU A 262 -7.27 -21.63 16.88
CA GLU A 262 -6.45 -21.20 18.00
C GLU A 262 -5.84 -19.82 17.71
N PRO A 263 -5.41 -19.08 18.75
CA PRO A 263 -4.70 -17.82 18.55
C PRO A 263 -3.40 -18.07 17.78
N PRO A 264 -3.15 -17.36 16.66
CA PRO A 264 -1.88 -17.44 15.98
C PRO A 264 -0.80 -16.79 16.86
N THR A 265 0.45 -17.25 16.73
CA THR A 265 1.58 -16.55 17.38
C THR A 265 1.69 -15.12 16.86
N GLU A 266 1.52 -14.94 15.55
CA GLU A 266 1.46 -13.63 14.90
C GLU A 266 0.66 -13.73 13.59
N TYR A 267 0.09 -12.61 13.16
CA TYR A 267 -0.50 -12.48 11.82
C TYR A 267 -0.23 -11.10 11.23
N TRP A 268 -0.16 -11.02 9.91
CA TRP A 268 0.07 -9.81 9.14
C TRP A 268 -0.95 -9.71 8.02
N VAL A 269 -1.46 -8.50 7.83
CA VAL A 269 -2.22 -8.14 6.64
C VAL A 269 -1.35 -7.16 5.85
N LYS A 270 -1.00 -7.54 4.63
CA LYS A 270 -0.17 -6.76 3.71
C LYS A 270 -0.82 -6.80 2.34
N ASP A 271 -1.16 -5.62 1.81
CA ASP A 271 -2.00 -5.48 0.62
C ASP A 271 -3.22 -6.41 0.69
N SER A 272 -3.38 -7.32 -0.26
CA SER A 272 -4.49 -8.28 -0.31
C SER A 272 -4.16 -9.67 0.27
N LEU A 273 -3.12 -9.80 1.10
CA LEU A 273 -2.70 -11.08 1.68
C LEU A 273 -2.83 -11.10 3.21
N LEU A 274 -3.24 -12.25 3.75
CA LEU A 274 -3.17 -12.59 5.17
C LEU A 274 -2.08 -13.64 5.38
N LEU A 275 -1.03 -13.27 6.09
CA LEU A 275 0.02 -14.18 6.56
C LEU A 275 -0.18 -14.45 8.04
N TYR A 276 0.08 -15.67 8.50
CA TYR A 276 -0.03 -16.00 9.93
C TYR A 276 0.88 -17.16 10.31
N LEU A 277 1.16 -17.27 11.61
CA LEU A 277 1.94 -18.38 12.17
C LEU A 277 1.03 -19.42 12.82
N ASP A 278 1.12 -20.66 12.34
CA ASP A 278 0.52 -21.84 12.98
C ASP A 278 1.63 -22.79 13.42
N ARG A 279 1.86 -22.84 14.74
CA ARG A 279 2.88 -23.69 15.38
C ARG A 279 4.27 -23.53 14.74
N GLY A 280 4.68 -22.27 14.55
CA GLY A 280 5.98 -21.91 13.97
C GLY A 280 6.05 -21.98 12.43
N ARG A 281 5.01 -22.46 11.76
CA ARG A 281 4.95 -22.54 10.29
C ARG A 281 4.34 -21.26 9.74
N LEU A 282 4.96 -20.68 8.71
CA LEU A 282 4.41 -19.53 8.01
C LEU A 282 3.33 -19.99 7.03
N MET A 283 2.12 -19.50 7.23
CA MET A 283 0.94 -19.82 6.43
C MET A 283 0.47 -18.57 5.67
N LEU A 284 -0.07 -18.78 4.47
CA LEU A 284 -0.75 -17.77 3.67
C LEU A 284 -2.22 -18.15 3.54
N PHE A 285 -3.13 -17.25 3.92
CA PHE A 285 -4.56 -17.39 3.69
C PHE A 285 -4.99 -16.55 2.50
N ARG A 286 -5.74 -17.16 1.56
CA ARG A 286 -6.34 -16.47 0.42
C ARG A 286 -7.54 -17.24 -0.12
N SER A 287 -8.63 -16.55 -0.43
CA SER A 287 -9.83 -17.12 -1.04
C SER A 287 -10.39 -18.33 -0.28
N GLY A 288 -10.38 -18.27 1.07
CA GLY A 288 -10.87 -19.37 1.91
C GLY A 288 -9.91 -20.54 2.11
N VAL A 289 -8.71 -20.51 1.52
CA VAL A 289 -7.72 -21.59 1.60
C VAL A 289 -6.46 -21.11 2.30
N SER A 290 -5.95 -21.92 3.23
CA SER A 290 -4.64 -21.72 3.85
C SER A 290 -3.59 -22.62 3.19
N THR A 291 -2.49 -22.03 2.75
CA THR A 291 -1.36 -22.70 2.12
C THR A 291 -0.10 -22.52 2.96
N LEU A 292 0.67 -23.59 3.13
CA LEU A 292 1.98 -23.52 3.77
C LEU A 292 2.94 -22.75 2.87
N VAL A 293 3.54 -21.68 3.39
CA VAL A 293 4.62 -20.94 2.72
C VAL A 293 5.93 -21.65 2.98
N GLU A 294 6.30 -21.77 4.25
CA GLU A 294 7.50 -22.44 4.75
C GLU A 294 7.23 -23.05 6.13
N PRO A 295 7.91 -24.15 6.52
CA PRO A 295 7.80 -24.73 7.85
C PRO A 295 8.51 -23.91 8.95
N TYR A 296 8.96 -22.70 8.62
CA TYR A 296 9.61 -21.71 9.47
C TYR A 296 9.23 -20.31 8.98
N VAL A 297 9.64 -19.26 9.69
CA VAL A 297 9.52 -17.87 9.22
C VAL A 297 10.78 -17.50 8.45
N PRO A 298 10.69 -17.19 7.14
CA PRO A 298 11.82 -16.70 6.36
C PRO A 298 12.51 -15.50 7.01
N GLU A 299 13.85 -15.46 6.96
CA GLU A 299 14.63 -14.30 7.46
C GLU A 299 14.26 -13.00 6.72
N GLN A 300 13.89 -13.12 5.45
CA GLN A 300 13.49 -11.99 4.61
C GLN A 300 12.30 -12.36 3.75
N TRP A 301 11.28 -11.51 3.80
CA TRP A 301 10.09 -11.59 2.97
C TRP A 301 9.52 -10.19 2.76
N GLN A 302 8.89 -9.97 1.62
CA GLN A 302 8.19 -8.74 1.26
C GLN A 302 6.87 -9.09 0.56
N VAL A 303 5.87 -8.24 0.71
CA VAL A 303 4.57 -8.38 0.03
C VAL A 303 4.29 -7.11 -0.75
N GLU A 304 3.91 -7.28 -2.01
CA GLU A 304 3.46 -6.18 -2.85
C GLU A 304 2.42 -6.65 -3.88
N GLY A 305 1.30 -5.94 -4.02
CA GLY A 305 0.28 -6.21 -5.04
C GLY A 305 -0.33 -7.62 -4.97
N GLY A 306 -0.30 -8.28 -3.81
CA GLY A 306 -0.75 -9.66 -3.66
C GLY A 306 0.28 -10.73 -4.06
N LEU A 307 1.54 -10.34 -4.27
CA LEU A 307 2.71 -11.20 -4.44
C LEU A 307 3.50 -11.23 -3.14
N LEU A 308 3.77 -12.43 -2.62
CA LEU A 308 4.74 -12.64 -1.55
C LEU A 308 6.07 -13.05 -2.19
N ALA A 309 7.16 -12.34 -1.90
CA ALA A 309 8.51 -12.75 -2.24
C ALA A 309 9.31 -13.03 -0.95
N TYR A 310 10.15 -14.06 -0.93
CA TYR A 310 10.93 -14.43 0.25
C TYR A 310 12.16 -15.28 -0.07
N LEU A 311 13.12 -15.28 0.87
CA LEU A 311 14.28 -16.16 0.84
C LEU A 311 14.02 -17.42 1.67
N ASP A 312 14.26 -18.59 1.09
CA ASP A 312 14.21 -19.85 1.86
C ASP A 312 15.50 -20.07 2.70
N MET A 313 15.61 -21.23 3.35
CA MET A 313 16.77 -21.59 4.19
C MET A 313 18.09 -21.68 3.41
N ASN A 314 18.04 -21.97 2.10
CA ASN A 314 19.21 -21.94 1.22
C ASN A 314 19.46 -20.54 0.66
N ARG A 315 18.62 -19.57 1.04
CA ARG A 315 18.57 -18.22 0.49
C ARG A 315 18.38 -18.22 -1.02
N GLU A 316 17.54 -19.13 -1.50
CA GLU A 316 16.98 -19.09 -2.85
C GLU A 316 15.72 -18.20 -2.82
N LEU A 317 15.51 -17.41 -3.89
CA LEU A 317 14.44 -16.43 -3.94
C LEU A 317 13.17 -17.02 -4.58
N HIS A 318 12.12 -17.12 -3.77
CA HIS A 318 10.80 -17.64 -4.16
C HIS A 318 9.75 -16.55 -4.18
N GLY A 319 8.70 -16.80 -4.97
CA GLY A 319 7.49 -16.00 -5.01
C GLY A 319 6.26 -16.86 -4.85
N ILE A 320 5.21 -16.33 -4.22
CA ILE A 320 3.86 -16.89 -4.25
C ILE A 320 2.92 -15.83 -4.81
N ALA A 321 2.34 -16.12 -5.96
CA ALA A 321 1.33 -15.28 -6.59
C ALA A 321 0.13 -16.13 -6.95
N GLN A 322 -1.06 -15.61 -6.62
CA GLN A 322 -2.32 -16.30 -6.88
C GLN A 322 -2.45 -17.71 -6.25
N GLY A 323 -1.66 -18.02 -5.23
CA GLY A 323 -1.60 -19.36 -4.60
C GLY A 323 -0.57 -20.31 -5.23
N GLU A 324 0.08 -19.90 -6.33
CA GLU A 324 1.13 -20.68 -6.98
C GLU A 324 2.51 -20.23 -6.51
N ARG A 325 3.33 -21.18 -6.06
CA ARG A 325 4.75 -20.95 -5.74
C ARG A 325 5.59 -21.04 -7.02
N PHE A 326 6.55 -20.13 -7.15
CA PHE A 326 7.53 -20.11 -8.23
C PHE A 326 8.89 -19.61 -7.72
N ARG A 327 9.93 -19.80 -8.53
CA ARG A 327 11.29 -19.31 -8.28
C ARG A 327 11.65 -18.19 -9.25
N TYR A 328 12.38 -17.18 -8.79
CA TYR A 328 12.87 -16.11 -9.67
C TYR A 328 14.12 -16.51 -10.46
N GLY A 329 14.85 -17.53 -10.00
CA GLY A 329 16.05 -18.06 -10.62
C GLY A 329 16.50 -19.36 -9.95
N THR A 330 17.72 -19.79 -10.26
CA THR A 330 18.36 -20.99 -9.68
C THR A 330 19.49 -20.64 -8.70
N GLU A 331 19.66 -19.35 -8.40
CA GLU A 331 20.72 -18.88 -7.51
C GLU A 331 20.33 -19.07 -6.04
N ALA A 332 21.28 -19.56 -5.25
CA ALA A 332 21.19 -19.69 -3.79
C ALA A 332 22.10 -18.65 -3.11
N ALA A 333 22.12 -18.60 -1.78
CA ALA A 333 22.97 -17.69 -1.01
C ALA A 333 22.73 -16.18 -1.28
N ILE A 334 21.54 -15.80 -1.76
CA ILE A 334 21.17 -14.39 -1.96
C ILE A 334 21.11 -13.70 -0.59
N LYS A 335 21.87 -12.61 -0.42
CA LYS A 335 21.96 -11.94 0.90
C LYS A 335 20.72 -11.11 1.22
N ARG A 336 20.16 -10.44 0.21
CA ARG A 336 18.99 -9.57 0.34
C ARG A 336 18.33 -9.35 -1.01
N PHE A 337 17.05 -9.02 -1.00
CA PHE A 337 16.32 -8.58 -2.18
C PHE A 337 15.37 -7.44 -1.80
N ASP A 338 15.00 -6.64 -2.81
CA ASP A 338 13.93 -5.65 -2.73
C ASP A 338 12.84 -6.00 -3.74
N LEU A 339 11.57 -5.84 -3.35
CA LEU A 339 10.40 -6.07 -4.19
C LEU A 339 9.83 -4.73 -4.68
N PHE A 340 9.53 -4.65 -5.97
CA PHE A 340 8.93 -3.51 -6.65
C PHE A 340 7.91 -4.00 -7.69
N GLY A 341 6.62 -3.87 -7.39
CA GLY A 341 5.52 -4.44 -8.15
C GLY A 341 5.63 -5.96 -8.26
N ASP A 342 5.87 -6.45 -9.48
CA ASP A 342 6.06 -7.87 -9.79
C ASP A 342 7.54 -8.28 -9.91
N ARG A 343 8.46 -7.39 -9.56
CA ARG A 343 9.91 -7.56 -9.78
C ARG A 343 10.68 -7.54 -8.49
N VAL A 344 11.67 -8.41 -8.44
CA VAL A 344 12.70 -8.41 -7.40
C VAL A 344 13.99 -7.87 -7.97
N VAL A 345 14.74 -7.14 -7.16
CA VAL A 345 16.14 -6.82 -7.42
C VAL A 345 17.01 -7.35 -6.30
N TYR A 346 18.10 -8.01 -6.67
CA TYR A 346 19.05 -8.54 -5.71
C TYR A 346 20.46 -8.58 -6.29
N ARG A 347 21.46 -8.71 -5.42
CA ARG A 347 22.85 -8.94 -5.84
C ARG A 347 23.11 -10.44 -5.88
N SER A 348 23.42 -10.96 -7.05
CA SER A 348 23.81 -12.35 -7.26
C SER A 348 25.06 -12.68 -6.43
N PRO A 349 25.20 -13.92 -5.94
CA PRO A 349 26.46 -14.41 -5.36
C PRO A 349 27.66 -14.26 -6.30
N LEU A 350 27.42 -14.24 -7.62
CA LEU A 350 28.44 -14.00 -8.66
C LEU A 350 28.84 -12.52 -8.78
N GLY A 351 28.22 -11.64 -7.99
CA GLY A 351 28.58 -10.23 -7.85
C GLY A 351 27.74 -9.26 -8.67
N GLN A 352 27.03 -9.76 -9.70
CA GLN A 352 26.16 -9.00 -10.61
C GLN A 352 24.85 -8.57 -9.93
N PHE A 353 24.18 -7.55 -10.45
CA PHE A 353 22.82 -7.23 -10.04
C PHE A 353 21.82 -7.91 -10.97
N VAL A 354 20.86 -8.61 -10.38
CA VAL A 354 19.79 -9.28 -11.11
C VAL A 354 18.49 -8.59 -10.75
N VAL A 355 17.77 -8.14 -11.78
CA VAL A 355 16.36 -7.78 -11.68
C VAL A 355 15.58 -8.90 -12.34
N ALA A 356 14.56 -9.44 -11.67
CA ALA A 356 13.78 -10.55 -12.21
C ALA A 356 12.29 -10.39 -11.91
N ASN A 357 11.46 -10.90 -12.81
CA ASN A 357 10.07 -11.24 -12.51
C ASN A 357 9.83 -12.73 -12.82
N ARG A 358 8.59 -13.20 -12.65
CA ARG A 358 8.21 -14.60 -12.90
C ARG A 358 8.60 -15.12 -14.31
N ARG A 359 8.78 -14.24 -15.30
CA ARG A 359 8.96 -14.62 -16.71
C ARG A 359 10.35 -14.31 -17.27
N LYS A 360 11.05 -13.32 -16.71
CA LYS A 360 12.26 -12.76 -17.30
C LYS A 360 13.19 -12.23 -16.23
N SER A 361 14.49 -12.38 -16.47
CA SER A 361 15.56 -11.73 -15.73
C SER A 361 16.33 -10.76 -16.62
N TRP A 362 16.92 -9.76 -15.98
CA TRP A 362 17.83 -8.78 -16.54
C TRP A 362 19.06 -8.72 -15.64
N ILE A 363 20.24 -8.75 -16.24
CA ILE A 363 21.52 -8.74 -15.54
C ILE A 363 22.19 -7.40 -15.83
N TYR A 364 22.62 -6.71 -14.77
CA TYR A 364 23.36 -5.47 -14.82
C TYR A 364 24.83 -5.66 -14.44
#